data_AF-A0A914R943-F1
#
_entry.id   AF-A0A914R943-F1
#
_cell.length_a   1.000
_cell.length_b   1.000
_cell.length_c   1.000
_cell.angle_alpha   90.00
_cell.angle_beta   90.00
_cell.angle_gamma   90.00
#
_symmetry.space_group_name_H-M   'P 1'
#
loop_
_entity.id
_entity.type
_entity.pdbx_description
1 polymer ?
#
loop_
_entity_poly.entity_id
_entity_poly.type
_entity_poly.pdbx_seq_one_letter_code
_entity_poly.pdbx_strand_id
1 'polypeptide(L)' 'MFGDRSYSCAIVILLTTITVLAQSEQPQRPSLVVVTVATDETDGLIRLRRSAAAFDIKLNVFGLGEQWNGGDTRIEQV' A
#
# COMPACT_ATOMS: atom_id res chain seq x y z
N MET A 1 45.62 -30.37 -18.66
CA MET A 1 44.15 -30.52 -18.52
C MET A 1 43.70 -30.04 -17.13
N PHE A 2 43.70 -28.72 -16.87
CA PHE A 2 43.10 -28.13 -15.65
C PHE A 2 42.46 -26.75 -15.90
N GLY A 3 42.55 -26.21 -17.14
CA GLY A 3 42.06 -24.86 -17.48
C GLY A 3 40.54 -24.77 -17.66
N ASP A 4 39.90 -25.79 -18.23
CA ASP A 4 38.50 -25.68 -18.69
C ASP A 4 37.47 -25.49 -17.56
N ARG A 5 37.73 -26.06 -16.38
CA ARG A 5 36.83 -25.96 -15.22
C ARG A 5 36.93 -24.61 -14.50
N SER A 6 38.06 -23.92 -14.62
CA SER A 6 38.30 -22.62 -13.99
C SER A 6 37.58 -21.49 -14.71
N TYR A 7 37.55 -21.52 -16.05
CA TYR A 7 36.86 -20.50 -16.87
C TYR A 7 35.34 -20.63 -16.79
N SER A 8 34.83 -21.87 -16.64
CA SER A 8 33.40 -22.12 -16.48
C SER A 8 32.84 -21.47 -15.20
N CYS A 9 33.52 -21.61 -14.05
CA CYS A 9 33.10 -20.94 -12.82
C CYS A 9 33.23 -19.41 -12.92
N ALA A 10 34.30 -18.90 -13.54
CA ALA A 10 34.49 -17.46 -13.70
C ALA A 10 33.38 -16.81 -14.56
N ILE A 11 32.96 -17.48 -15.63
CA ILE A 11 31.85 -17.03 -16.49
C ILE A 11 30.52 -17.07 -15.74
N VAL A 12 30.25 -18.14 -14.98
CA VAL A 12 29.02 -18.23 -14.18
C VAL A 12 28.98 -17.14 -13.11
N ILE A 13 30.10 -16.90 -12.42
CA ILE A 13 30.20 -15.83 -11.41
C ILE A 13 29.97 -14.46 -12.08
N LEU A 14 30.62 -14.18 -13.22
CA LEU A 14 30.43 -12.94 -13.96
C LEU A 14 28.97 -12.73 -14.38
N LEU A 15 28.33 -13.75 -14.95
CA LEU A 15 26.93 -13.68 -15.37
C LEU A 15 25.99 -13.47 -14.18
N THR A 16 26.22 -14.14 -13.05
CA THR A 16 25.41 -13.95 -11.83
C THR A 16 25.59 -12.54 -11.25
N THR A 17 26.80 -11.98 -11.25
CA THR A 17 27.04 -10.61 -10.78
C THR A 17 26.36 -9.57 -11.68
N ILE A 18 26.36 -9.79 -13.00
CA ILE A 18 25.68 -8.90 -13.96
C ILE A 18 24.16 -8.93 -13.74
N THR A 19 23.57 -10.11 -13.51
CA THR A 19 22.13 -10.20 -13.25
C THR A 19 21.72 -9.51 -11.94
N VAL A 20 22.53 -9.59 -10.88
CA VAL A 20 22.25 -8.93 -9.59
C VAL A 20 22.32 -7.41 -9.73
N LEU A 21 23.29 -6.88 -10.49
CA LEU A 21 23.41 -5.43 -10.73
C LEU A 21 22.22 -4.86 -11.53
N ALA A 22 21.64 -5.66 -12.42
CA ALA A 22 20.51 -5.25 -13.26
C ALA A 22 19.16 -5.17 -12.53
N GLN A 23 19.06 -5.64 -11.28
CA GLN A 23 17.80 -5.69 -10.52
C GLN A 23 17.52 -4.45 -9.65
N SER A 24 18.26 -3.35 -9.83
CA SER A 24 18.22 -2.20 -8.90
C SER A 24 17.00 -1.28 -9.02
N GLU A 25 16.13 -1.44 -10.02
CA GLU A 25 14.89 -0.67 -10.12
C GLU A 25 13.68 -1.50 -9.70
N GLN A 26 13.40 -1.51 -8.40
CA GLN A 26 12.06 -1.86 -7.92
C GLN A 26 11.12 -0.71 -8.32
N PRO A 27 10.01 -0.97 -9.02
CA PRO A 27 9.02 0.06 -9.31
C PRO A 27 8.46 0.58 -7.98
N GLN A 28 8.81 1.81 -7.64
CA GLN A 28 8.40 2.45 -6.41
C GLN A 28 6.88 2.60 -6.42
N ARG A 29 6.17 1.79 -5.63
CA ARG A 29 4.71 1.89 -5.55
C ARG A 29 4.36 3.26 -4.95
N PRO A 30 3.39 3.99 -5.53
CA PRO A 30 2.95 5.25 -4.97
C PRO A 30 2.35 5.01 -3.58
N SER A 31 2.67 5.90 -2.65
CA SER A 31 2.07 5.89 -1.30
C SER A 31 0.61 6.34 -1.40
N LEU A 32 -0.32 5.51 -0.91
CA LEU A 32 -1.75 5.82 -0.85
C LEU A 32 -2.15 6.22 0.57
N VAL A 33 -2.82 7.36 0.72
CA VAL A 33 -3.40 7.82 1.99
C VAL A 33 -4.90 7.95 1.82
N VAL A 34 -5.68 7.24 2.65
CA VAL A 34 -7.14 7.28 2.62
C VAL A 34 -7.66 7.98 3.86
N VAL A 35 -8.53 8.97 3.65
CA VAL A 35 -9.08 9.83 4.71
C VAL A 35 -10.60 9.82 4.66
N THR A 36 -11.23 9.94 5.83
CA THR A 36 -12.68 10.10 5.97
C THR A 36 -13.00 10.97 7.18
N VAL A 37 -14.22 11.50 7.23
CA VAL A 37 -14.73 12.32 8.34
C VAL A 37 -15.86 11.57 9.00
N ALA A 38 -15.81 11.42 10.33
CA ALA A 38 -16.91 10.88 11.11
C ALA A 38 -16.88 11.49 12.50
N THR A 39 -18.00 12.06 12.93
CA THR A 39 -18.14 12.66 14.27
C THR A 39 -18.36 11.62 15.36
N ASP A 40 -19.02 10.52 15.03
CA ASP A 40 -19.38 9.47 15.98
C ASP A 40 -19.02 8.08 15.44
N GLU A 41 -18.85 7.12 16.34
CA GLU A 41 -18.61 5.72 16.00
C GLU A 41 -19.93 5.02 15.64
N THR A 42 -20.43 5.35 14.44
CA THR A 42 -21.66 4.77 13.89
C THR A 42 -21.40 3.38 13.30
N ASP A 43 -22.47 2.58 13.15
CA ASP A 43 -22.41 1.30 12.45
C ASP A 43 -21.87 1.44 11.01
N GLY A 44 -22.20 2.54 10.33
CA GLY A 44 -21.66 2.86 9.00
C GLY A 44 -20.14 2.99 8.99
N LEU A 45 -19.57 3.68 9.98
CA LEU A 45 -18.12 3.82 10.13
C LEU A 45 -17.45 2.47 10.46
N ILE A 46 -18.06 1.67 11.33
CA ILE A 46 -17.55 0.34 11.69
C ILE A 46 -17.53 -0.57 10.45
N ARG A 47 -18.58 -0.56 9.64
CA ARG A 47 -18.65 -1.32 8.37
C ARG A 47 -17.59 -0.85 7.38
N LEU A 48 -17.39 0.46 7.23
CA LEU A 48 -16.33 1.01 6.38
C LEU A 48 -14.94 0.55 6.85
N ARG A 49 -14.66 0.61 8.15
CA ARG A 49 -13.40 0.14 8.73
C ARG A 49 -13.16 -1.35 8.49
N ARG A 50 -14.20 -2.20 8.63
CA ARG A 50 -14.11 -3.64 8.33
C ARG A 50 -13.73 -3.88 6.87
N SER A 51 -14.37 -3.18 5.93
CA SER A 51 -14.03 -3.28 4.51
C SER A 51 -12.60 -2.80 4.24
N ALA A 52 -12.19 -1.66 4.81
CA ALA A 52 -10.83 -1.14 4.64
C ALA A 52 -9.76 -2.12 5.15
N ALA A 53 -9.99 -2.74 6.31
CA ALA A 53 -9.10 -3.75 6.88
C ALA A 53 -8.97 -5.00 5.98
N ALA A 54 -10.05 -5.41 5.31
CA ALA A 54 -10.03 -6.54 4.38
C ALA A 54 -9.14 -6.30 3.15
N PHE A 55 -8.86 -5.05 2.80
CA PHE A 55 -8.01 -4.66 1.67
C PHE A 55 -6.64 -4.10 2.11
N ASP A 56 -6.27 -4.23 3.39
CA ASP A 56 -5.06 -3.65 3.96
C ASP A 56 -4.95 -2.12 3.75
N ILE A 57 -6.10 -1.43 3.75
CA ILE A 57 -6.18 0.02 3.60
C ILE A 57 -6.19 0.67 4.98
N LYS A 58 -5.18 1.50 5.25
CA LYS A 58 -5.16 2.36 6.43
C LYS A 58 -6.12 3.54 6.25
N LEU A 59 -7.20 3.54 7.02
CA LEU A 59 -8.21 4.60 7.04
C LEU A 59 -7.90 5.63 8.14
N ASN A 60 -7.69 6.88 7.76
CA ASN A 60 -7.56 8.00 8.69
C ASN A 60 -8.93 8.65 8.89
N VAL A 61 -9.45 8.65 10.12
CA VAL A 61 -10.76 9.22 10.46
C VAL A 61 -10.56 10.55 11.19
N PHE A 62 -11.17 11.63 10.70
CA PHE A 62 -11.15 12.96 11.31
C PHE A 62 -12.49 13.30 11.96
N GLY A 63 -12.44 14.11 13.02
CA GLY A 63 -13.62 14.66 13.69
C GLY A 63 -14.27 13.75 14.74
N LEU A 64 -13.67 12.59 15.06
CA LEU A 64 -14.27 11.63 16.00
C LEU A 64 -14.37 12.24 17.41
N GLY A 65 -15.59 12.32 17.95
CA GLY A 65 -15.90 12.99 19.22
C GLY A 65 -16.17 14.49 19.09
N GLU A 66 -16.07 15.08 17.90
CA GLU A 66 -16.39 16.48 17.66
C GLU A 66 -17.86 16.67 17.26
N GLN A 67 -18.46 17.78 17.67
CA GLN A 67 -19.83 18.11 17.27
C GLN A 67 -19.89 18.44 15.77
N TRP A 68 -20.85 17.83 15.08
CA TRP A 68 -21.14 18.15 13.68
C TRP A 68 -21.75 19.56 13.53
N ASN A 69 -21.07 20.44 12.78
CA ASN A 69 -21.52 21.80 12.49
C ASN A 69 -21.88 22.02 11.00
N GLY A 70 -21.93 20.95 10.19
CA GLY A 70 -22.13 21.06 8.74
C GLY A 70 -23.58 21.14 8.26
N GLY A 71 -24.56 21.18 9.17
CA GLY A 71 -26.00 21.19 8.83
C GLY A 71 -26.55 19.81 8.45
N ASP A 72 -27.78 19.75 7.93
CA ASP A 72 -28.38 18.47 7.49
C ASP A 72 -27.83 18.08 6.11
N THR A 73 -27.22 16.91 6.04
CA THR A 73 -26.69 16.34 4.79
C THR A 73 -27.70 15.45 4.06
N ARG A 74 -28.88 15.20 4.66
CA ARG A 74 -29.93 14.41 4.00
C ARG A 74 -30.51 15.21 2.84
N ILE A 75 -30.31 14.71 1.63
CA ILE A 75 -31.07 15.14 0.46
C ILE A 75 -32.23 14.16 0.35
N GLU A 76 -33.47 14.61 0.54
CA GLU A 76 -34.63 13.80 0.17
C GLU A 76 -34.60 13.61 -1.36
N GLN A 77 -34.41 12.37 -1.80
CA GLN A 77 -34.56 12.05 -3.21
C GLN A 77 -36.07 11.96 -3.51
N VAL A 78 -36.59 13.00 -4.17
CA VAL A 78 -37.95 13.06 -4.72
C VAL A 78 -38.03 12.26 -6.02
#